data_AF-A0A928GYL1-F1
#
_entry.id   AF-A0A928GYL1-F1
#
_cell.length_a   1.000
_cell.length_b   1.000
_cell.length_c   1.000
_cell.angle_alpha   90.00
_cell.angle_beta   90.00
_cell.angle_gamma   90.00
#
_symmetry.space_group_name_H-M   'P 1'
#
loop_
_entity.id
_entity.type
_entity.pdbx_description
1 polymer ?
#
loop_
_entity_poly.entity_id
_entity_poly.type
_entity_poly.pdbx_seq_one_letter_code
_entity_poly.pdbx_strand_id
1 'polypeptide(L)'
;MHVQFLNSPTFAIDENGQLSRSAVWLLSCDNAEDDVVKSAEQWAGSINSPWRVPATDGQSYTLDESSVITRISCKPLDSRSCEVTFYGVDPAAADTLQIIPDSCKFERRKDLTEHKSAQFKFNGNAETMLPAIGDTLDWAGSNYRCEAVSVKTRTDGSSIASIEAVNTAITSTGTVTSIESSDFRQIKSADWLLLPEALEDFLNANQLHAAAAWAGENYYISSIKTQSADSANRTLVTLQARYSDMKMIEVLRHEEVVAMENFYDVPKTLQVWTSIWRARAEDKAIFESMLGSSAGEWTGNYNTIVNKVEPKRISDQEYEYTLEARYPEDIGKSPNFRDWRDDDLPDRVEYYIRTGSLRLSAVQCGYSYRSNGNYVMLNRWQPQLQCPLDTTAPLPVNWINQPVKILEVVEVSYQRGSSTENLFAYTDFFSNRTFVGYVGNIYGSFLCHDLDIDDVTDSRNREFTRITKIYRLAPVNRQWNQFYWI
;
A
#
# COMPACT_ATOMS: atom_id res chain seq x y z
N MET A 1 -5.77 92.62 1.13
CA MET A 1 -5.41 91.54 0.19
C MET A 1 -6.65 91.15 -0.56
N HIS A 2 -6.64 91.40 -1.86
CA HIS A 2 -7.70 91.07 -2.78
C HIS A 2 -7.38 89.72 -3.43
N VAL A 3 -8.35 88.80 -3.46
CA VAL A 3 -8.21 87.48 -4.09
C VAL A 3 -9.16 87.44 -5.28
N GLN A 4 -8.65 87.03 -6.43
CA GLN A 4 -9.44 86.90 -7.65
C GLN A 4 -9.18 85.54 -8.28
N PHE A 5 -10.25 84.82 -8.58
CA PHE A 5 -10.16 83.58 -9.34
C PHE A 5 -9.97 83.86 -10.83
N LEU A 6 -8.98 83.21 -11.47
CA LEU A 6 -8.61 83.51 -12.87
C LEU A 6 -9.20 82.54 -13.90
N ASN A 7 -9.43 81.27 -13.55
CA ASN A 7 -9.91 80.27 -14.51
C ASN A 7 -10.66 79.11 -13.85
N SER A 8 -11.82 78.70 -14.40
CA SER A 8 -12.50 77.46 -13.97
C SER A 8 -11.51 76.28 -13.85
N PRO A 9 -11.68 75.36 -12.88
CA PRO A 9 -10.74 74.28 -12.67
C PRO A 9 -10.49 73.52 -13.98
N THR A 10 -9.24 73.43 -14.38
CA THR A 10 -8.81 72.66 -15.54
C THR A 10 -8.54 71.23 -15.12
N PHE A 11 -9.06 70.29 -15.90
CA PHE A 11 -8.93 68.86 -15.66
C PHE A 11 -7.99 68.26 -16.70
N ALA A 12 -7.04 67.44 -16.24
CA ALA A 12 -6.16 66.68 -17.12
C ALA A 12 -6.04 65.24 -16.60
N ILE A 13 -6.09 64.28 -17.51
CA ILE A 13 -5.83 62.87 -17.20
C ILE A 13 -4.42 62.57 -17.66
N ASP A 14 -3.59 62.05 -16.76
CA ASP A 14 -2.22 61.67 -17.10
C ASP A 14 -2.13 60.30 -17.80
N GLU A 15 -0.93 59.91 -18.21
CA GLU A 15 -0.67 58.63 -18.90
C GLU A 15 -1.02 57.39 -18.05
N ASN A 16 -1.24 57.56 -16.74
CA ASN A 16 -1.64 56.51 -15.80
C ASN A 16 -3.15 56.52 -15.54
N GLY A 17 -3.92 57.36 -16.23
CA GLY A 17 -5.36 57.48 -16.03
C GLY A 17 -5.74 58.30 -14.79
N GLN A 18 -4.80 58.98 -14.14
CA GLN A 18 -5.06 59.78 -12.96
C GLN A 18 -5.65 61.13 -13.34
N LEU A 19 -6.85 61.43 -12.82
CA LEU A 19 -7.48 62.74 -12.98
C LEU A 19 -6.79 63.76 -12.06
N SER A 20 -6.09 64.70 -12.67
CA SER A 20 -5.53 65.87 -12.00
C SER A 20 -6.42 67.10 -12.23
N ARG A 21 -6.54 67.92 -11.19
CA ARG A 21 -7.26 69.20 -11.22
C ARG A 21 -6.25 70.33 -11.01
N SER A 22 -6.36 71.40 -11.77
CA SER A 22 -5.60 72.63 -11.53
C SER A 22 -6.49 73.86 -11.52
N ALA A 23 -6.16 74.83 -10.67
CA ALA A 23 -6.88 76.10 -10.56
C ALA A 23 -5.88 77.23 -10.30
N VAL A 24 -6.09 78.38 -10.94
CA VAL A 24 -5.22 79.54 -10.85
C VAL A 24 -5.95 80.69 -10.17
N TRP A 25 -5.27 81.29 -9.20
CA TRP A 25 -5.73 82.41 -8.39
C TRP A 25 -4.77 83.57 -8.51
N LEU A 26 -5.29 84.79 -8.53
CA LEU A 26 -4.52 86.01 -8.45
C LEU A 26 -4.72 86.63 -7.07
N LEU A 27 -3.62 86.85 -6.37
CA LEU A 27 -3.60 87.53 -5.09
C LEU A 27 -2.93 88.89 -5.27
N SER A 28 -3.62 89.95 -4.86
CA SER A 28 -3.11 91.32 -4.91
C SER A 28 -3.10 91.95 -3.52
N CYS A 29 -2.02 92.65 -3.17
CA CYS A 29 -1.89 93.38 -1.92
C CYS A 29 -2.16 94.88 -2.12
N ASP A 30 -3.00 95.46 -1.26
CA ASP A 30 -3.35 96.89 -1.30
C ASP A 30 -2.21 97.76 -0.74
N ASN A 31 -1.39 97.20 0.16
CA ASN A 31 -0.24 97.85 0.77
C ASN A 31 1.05 97.46 0.02
N ALA A 32 1.84 98.46 -0.35
CA ALA A 32 3.08 98.29 -1.10
C ALA A 32 4.27 97.73 -0.29
N GLU A 33 4.13 97.66 1.04
CA GLU A 33 5.19 97.22 1.96
C GLU A 33 5.09 95.73 2.34
N ASP A 34 4.00 95.04 1.97
CA ASP A 34 3.80 93.62 2.28
C ASP A 34 4.45 92.72 1.23
N ASP A 35 5.18 91.69 1.67
CA ASP A 35 5.73 90.64 0.79
C ASP A 35 4.59 89.76 0.25
N VAL A 36 4.13 90.10 -0.96
CA VAL A 36 3.01 89.43 -1.63
C VAL A 36 3.24 87.92 -1.80
N VAL A 37 4.48 87.45 -1.94
CA VAL A 37 4.78 86.01 -2.10
C VAL A 37 4.57 85.30 -0.77
N LYS A 38 5.14 85.83 0.32
CA LYS A 38 4.97 85.25 1.66
C LYS A 38 3.50 85.23 2.09
N SER A 39 2.76 86.29 1.79
CA SER A 39 1.33 86.34 2.08
C SER A 39 0.53 85.38 1.18
N ALA A 40 0.93 85.18 -0.07
CA ALA A 40 0.32 84.21 -0.98
C ALA A 40 0.58 82.76 -0.54
N GLU A 41 1.78 82.44 -0.06
CA GLU A 41 2.11 81.13 0.53
C GLU A 41 1.28 80.87 1.80
N GLN A 42 1.17 81.87 2.68
CA GLN A 42 0.36 81.76 3.89
C GLN A 42 -1.12 81.60 3.57
N TRP A 43 -1.62 82.32 2.55
CA TRP A 43 -2.98 82.15 2.09
C TRP A 43 -3.17 80.77 1.46
N ALA A 44 -2.27 80.29 0.60
CA ALA A 44 -2.43 79.05 -0.16
C ALA A 44 -2.53 77.80 0.74
N GLY A 45 -1.95 77.84 1.95
CA GLY A 45 -2.03 76.77 2.93
C GLY A 45 -1.01 75.66 2.68
N SER A 46 -1.32 74.43 3.13
CA SER A 46 -0.40 73.30 3.07
C SER A 46 -0.84 72.23 2.06
N ILE A 47 0.14 71.48 1.53
CA ILE A 47 -0.11 70.23 0.80
C ILE A 47 -0.93 69.28 1.70
N ASN A 48 -1.80 68.46 1.10
CA ASN A 48 -2.80 67.60 1.76
C ASN A 48 -3.98 68.32 2.42
N SER A 49 -4.11 69.63 2.25
CA SER A 49 -5.34 70.35 2.63
C SER A 49 -6.46 70.09 1.61
N PRO A 50 -7.74 70.21 2.02
CA PRO A 50 -8.88 70.12 1.11
C PRO A 50 -8.79 71.12 -0.05
N TRP A 51 -9.32 70.74 -1.20
CA TRP A 51 -9.30 71.55 -2.40
C TRP A 51 -10.13 72.82 -2.24
N ARG A 52 -9.67 73.94 -2.79
CA ARG A 52 -10.39 75.22 -2.73
C ARG A 52 -11.18 75.43 -4.01
N VAL A 53 -12.50 75.25 -3.91
CA VAL A 53 -13.44 75.52 -5.01
C VAL A 53 -13.85 76.99 -4.93
N PRO A 54 -13.66 77.77 -5.99
CA PRO A 54 -14.12 79.15 -6.02
C PRO A 54 -15.62 79.25 -5.85
N ALA A 55 -16.04 80.15 -4.97
CA ALA A 55 -17.44 80.52 -4.84
C ALA A 55 -17.87 81.34 -6.05
N THR A 56 -19.19 81.45 -6.25
CA THR A 56 -19.79 82.16 -7.39
C THR A 56 -19.47 83.66 -7.42
N ASP A 57 -18.97 84.23 -6.32
CA ASP A 57 -18.53 85.62 -6.24
C ASP A 57 -17.13 85.87 -6.85
N GLY A 58 -16.37 84.82 -7.17
CA GLY A 58 -15.01 84.90 -7.70
C GLY A 58 -13.95 85.43 -6.71
N GLN A 59 -14.33 85.66 -5.45
CA GLN A 59 -13.49 86.27 -4.40
C GLN A 59 -13.40 85.41 -3.14
N SER A 60 -14.32 84.47 -2.94
CA SER A 60 -14.30 83.50 -1.84
C SER A 60 -14.18 82.07 -2.37
N TYR A 61 -14.03 81.11 -1.46
CA TYR A 61 -13.93 79.68 -1.79
C TYR A 61 -14.67 78.82 -0.76
N THR A 62 -15.11 77.65 -1.20
CA THR A 62 -15.55 76.55 -0.36
C THR A 62 -14.51 75.44 -0.38
N LEU A 63 -14.42 74.67 0.71
CA LEU A 63 -13.54 73.51 0.78
C LEU A 63 -14.25 72.29 0.18
N ASP A 64 -13.57 71.62 -0.75
CA ASP A 64 -13.96 70.34 -1.33
C ASP A 64 -13.05 69.26 -0.74
N GLU A 65 -13.61 68.44 0.15
CA GLU A 65 -12.91 67.31 0.78
C GLU A 65 -12.73 66.11 -0.16
N SER A 66 -13.36 66.12 -1.34
CA SER A 66 -13.22 65.06 -2.35
C SER A 66 -11.97 65.20 -3.23
N SER A 67 -11.07 66.12 -2.90
CA SER A 67 -9.80 66.33 -3.62
C SER A 67 -8.75 66.91 -2.67
N VAL A 68 -7.52 66.42 -2.75
CA VAL A 68 -6.39 66.90 -1.94
C VAL A 68 -5.38 67.65 -2.79
N ILE A 69 -4.85 68.76 -2.25
CA ILE A 69 -3.80 69.54 -2.91
C ILE A 69 -2.48 68.76 -2.82
N THR A 70 -1.89 68.41 -3.96
CA THR A 70 -0.61 67.70 -4.04
C THR A 70 0.57 68.63 -4.33
N ARG A 71 0.31 69.79 -4.95
CA ARG A 71 1.33 70.81 -5.22
C ARG A 71 0.72 72.21 -5.25
N ILE A 72 1.46 73.17 -4.70
CA ILE A 72 1.15 74.61 -4.76
C ILE A 72 2.31 75.30 -5.46
N SER A 73 2.02 76.21 -6.39
CA SER A 73 3.04 77.05 -7.03
C SER A 73 2.62 78.51 -6.91
N CYS A 74 3.44 79.32 -6.23
CA CYS A 74 3.28 80.76 -6.11
C CYS A 74 4.28 81.43 -7.05
N LYS A 75 3.78 82.18 -8.04
CA LYS A 75 4.59 82.90 -9.02
C LYS A 75 4.31 84.41 -8.91
N PRO A 76 5.28 85.23 -8.46
CA PRO A 76 5.09 86.67 -8.46
C PRO A 76 4.94 87.18 -9.90
N LEU A 77 3.95 88.02 -10.13
CA LEU A 77 3.73 88.70 -11.41
C LEU A 77 4.33 90.10 -11.39
N ASP A 78 4.17 90.81 -10.28
CA ASP A 78 4.74 92.13 -10.02
C ASP A 78 4.96 92.31 -8.50
N SER A 79 5.35 93.52 -8.07
CA SER A 79 5.61 93.82 -6.65
C SER A 79 4.37 93.79 -5.76
N ARG A 80 3.17 93.66 -6.31
CA ARG A 80 1.90 93.67 -5.58
C ARG A 80 0.99 92.50 -5.89
N SER A 81 1.35 91.65 -6.85
CA SER A 81 0.49 90.56 -7.34
C SER A 81 1.25 89.23 -7.45
N CYS A 82 0.63 88.16 -6.98
CA CYS A 82 1.15 86.79 -7.06
C CYS A 82 0.09 85.85 -7.64
N GLU A 83 0.48 85.06 -8.63
CA GLU A 83 -0.33 84.00 -9.20
C GLU A 83 -0.11 82.71 -8.40
N VAL A 84 -1.17 82.11 -7.87
CA VAL A 84 -1.15 80.86 -7.11
C VAL A 84 -1.84 79.79 -7.93
N THR A 85 -1.08 78.76 -8.34
CA THR A 85 -1.60 77.58 -9.03
C THR A 85 -1.65 76.39 -8.07
N PHE A 86 -2.84 75.83 -7.89
CA PHE A 86 -3.04 74.57 -7.17
C PHE A 86 -3.04 73.40 -8.15
N TYR A 87 -2.48 72.27 -7.72
CA TYR A 87 -2.61 70.95 -8.36
C TYR A 87 -3.17 69.97 -7.33
N GLY A 88 -4.19 69.21 -7.71
CA GLY A 88 -4.86 68.28 -6.81
C GLY A 88 -5.31 67.00 -7.50
N VAL A 89 -5.49 65.95 -6.71
CA VAL A 89 -5.95 64.63 -7.16
C VAL A 89 -7.05 64.12 -6.22
N ASP A 90 -7.82 63.16 -6.70
CA ASP A 90 -8.83 62.46 -5.89
C ASP A 90 -8.15 61.66 -4.74
N PRO A 91 -8.57 61.81 -3.47
CA PRO A 91 -7.98 61.11 -2.32
C PRO A 91 -8.02 59.58 -2.44
N ALA A 92 -8.92 59.01 -3.25
CA ALA A 92 -8.93 57.56 -3.51
C ALA A 92 -7.62 57.05 -4.17
N ALA A 93 -6.83 57.92 -4.79
CA ALA A 93 -5.52 57.58 -5.38
C ALA A 93 -4.32 57.81 -4.42
N ALA A 94 -4.52 58.46 -3.28
CA ALA A 94 -3.43 58.82 -2.35
C ALA A 94 -3.04 57.68 -1.40
N ASP A 95 -4.02 56.86 -1.00
CA ASP A 95 -3.86 55.73 -0.05
C ASP A 95 -3.78 54.36 -0.74
N THR A 96 -3.37 54.30 -2.00
CA THR A 96 -3.25 53.03 -2.76
C THR A 96 -1.80 52.67 -3.05
N LEU A 97 -1.44 51.41 -2.83
CA LEU A 97 -0.21 50.82 -3.35
C LEU A 97 -0.26 50.81 -4.87
N GLN A 98 0.61 51.59 -5.51
CA GLN A 98 0.71 51.65 -6.96
C GLN A 98 1.90 50.81 -7.41
N ILE A 99 1.64 49.81 -8.26
CA ILE A 99 2.72 49.03 -8.85
C ILE A 99 3.54 49.92 -9.79
N ILE A 100 4.87 49.88 -9.66
CA ILE A 100 5.76 50.59 -10.57
C ILE A 100 5.75 49.83 -11.90
N PRO A 101 5.40 50.48 -13.02
CA PRO A 101 5.42 49.85 -14.34
C PRO A 101 6.76 49.16 -14.63
N ASP A 102 6.71 47.99 -15.28
CA ASP A 102 7.88 47.17 -15.64
C ASP A 102 8.77 46.70 -14.47
N SER A 103 8.33 46.88 -13.22
CA SER A 103 9.06 46.39 -12.05
C SER A 103 8.83 44.90 -11.76
N CYS A 104 7.79 44.32 -12.37
CA CYS A 104 7.46 42.91 -12.23
C CYS A 104 8.54 42.04 -12.89
N LYS A 105 9.16 41.17 -12.10
CA LYS A 105 10.14 40.18 -12.56
C LYS A 105 9.67 38.79 -12.20
N PHE A 106 9.98 37.84 -13.06
CA PHE A 106 9.81 36.41 -12.82
C PHE A 106 11.18 35.74 -12.91
N GLU A 107 11.48 34.89 -11.95
CA GLU A 107 12.70 34.09 -11.93
C GLU A 107 12.35 32.65 -11.54
N ARG A 108 12.89 31.67 -12.25
CA ARG A 108 12.89 30.27 -11.82
C ARG A 108 14.31 29.89 -11.42
N ARG A 109 14.51 29.58 -10.13
CA ARG A 109 15.80 29.21 -9.57
C ARG A 109 16.14 27.74 -9.88
N LYS A 110 17.39 27.36 -9.59
CA LYS A 110 17.93 26.02 -9.89
C LYS A 110 17.24 24.88 -9.14
N ASP A 111 16.65 25.17 -7.99
CA ASP A 111 15.84 24.26 -7.17
C ASP A 111 14.38 24.17 -7.67
N LEU A 112 14.09 24.69 -8.87
CA LEU A 112 12.77 24.77 -9.48
C LEU A 112 11.78 25.68 -8.75
N THR A 113 12.23 26.43 -7.75
CA THR A 113 11.39 27.45 -7.11
C THR A 113 11.16 28.62 -8.05
N GLU A 114 9.90 29.05 -8.14
CA GLU A 114 9.51 30.20 -8.94
C GLU A 114 9.30 31.40 -8.03
N HIS A 115 10.00 32.48 -8.32
CA HIS A 115 9.89 33.75 -7.64
C HIS A 115 9.29 34.79 -8.57
N LYS A 116 8.43 35.63 -8.02
CA LYS A 116 7.98 36.88 -8.63
C LYS A 116 8.39 38.01 -7.73
N SER A 117 8.89 39.11 -8.29
CA SER A 117 9.13 40.33 -7.53
C SER A 117 8.50 41.52 -8.22
N ALA A 118 8.06 42.51 -7.44
CA ALA A 118 7.52 43.75 -7.96
C ALA A 118 7.86 44.90 -7.01
N GLN A 119 7.93 46.11 -7.56
CA GLN A 119 8.11 47.32 -6.77
C GLN A 119 6.81 48.11 -6.74
N PHE A 120 6.49 48.66 -5.58
CA PHE A 120 5.29 49.44 -5.33
C PHE A 120 5.67 50.79 -4.75
N LYS A 121 5.04 51.84 -5.26
CA LYS A 121 5.09 53.18 -4.70
C LYS A 121 3.87 53.38 -3.80
N PHE A 122 4.11 53.93 -2.61
CA PHE A 122 3.05 54.30 -1.69
C PHE A 122 3.43 55.54 -0.87
N ASN A 123 2.41 56.25 -0.40
CA ASN A 123 2.53 57.39 0.50
C ASN A 123 1.65 57.09 1.72
N GLY A 124 2.22 56.56 2.80
CA GLY A 124 1.44 56.12 3.97
C GLY A 124 2.24 55.28 4.95
N ASN A 125 1.57 54.72 5.96
CA ASN A 125 2.20 53.82 6.93
C ASN A 125 2.47 52.44 6.31
N ALA A 126 3.73 52.00 6.32
CA ALA A 126 4.15 50.71 5.77
C ALA A 126 3.48 49.51 6.46
N GLU A 127 3.24 49.58 7.77
CA GLU A 127 2.68 48.46 8.56
C GLU A 127 1.25 48.10 8.17
N THR A 128 0.46 49.07 7.70
CA THR A 128 -0.94 48.86 7.35
C THR A 128 -1.16 48.61 5.86
N MET A 129 -0.18 48.97 5.02
CA MET A 129 -0.32 48.88 3.57
C MET A 129 0.38 47.66 2.98
N LEU A 130 1.49 47.21 3.56
CA LEU A 130 2.28 46.13 2.99
C LEU A 130 1.79 44.75 3.48
N PRO A 131 1.82 43.72 2.62
CA PRO A 131 1.50 42.36 3.02
C PRO A 131 2.50 41.85 4.06
N ALA A 132 2.01 41.07 5.01
CA ALA A 132 2.88 40.32 5.92
C ALA A 132 3.57 39.17 5.18
N ILE A 133 4.71 38.71 5.72
CA ILE A 133 5.35 37.49 5.22
C ILE A 133 4.38 36.33 5.38
N GLY A 134 4.12 35.60 4.30
CA GLY A 134 3.13 34.52 4.23
C GLY A 134 1.79 34.90 3.62
N ASP A 135 1.49 36.19 3.39
CA ASP A 135 0.21 36.62 2.81
C ASP A 135 0.09 36.29 1.31
N THR A 136 -1.13 36.05 0.85
CA THR A 136 -1.45 35.91 -0.58
C THR A 136 -1.32 37.23 -1.32
N LEU A 137 -0.80 37.18 -2.54
CA LEU A 137 -0.53 38.37 -3.35
C LEU A 137 -1.32 38.33 -4.67
N ASP A 138 -2.35 39.16 -4.77
CA ASP A 138 -3.25 39.20 -5.94
C ASP A 138 -2.49 39.42 -7.27
N TRP A 139 -1.48 40.30 -7.25
CA TRP A 139 -0.67 40.60 -8.43
C TRP A 139 0.25 39.45 -8.87
N ALA A 140 0.66 38.59 -7.92
CA ALA A 140 1.52 37.45 -8.21
C ALA A 140 0.70 36.22 -8.60
N GLY A 141 -0.54 36.13 -8.11
CA GLY A 141 -1.49 35.04 -8.33
C GLY A 141 -1.76 34.24 -7.05
N SER A 142 -2.86 33.47 -7.03
CA SER A 142 -3.35 32.74 -5.85
C SER A 142 -2.36 31.76 -5.22
N ASN A 143 -1.41 31.27 -6.03
CA ASN A 143 -0.39 30.31 -5.60
C ASN A 143 0.91 30.98 -5.17
N TYR A 144 0.97 32.30 -5.02
CA TYR A 144 2.16 33.00 -4.56
C TYR A 144 1.93 33.59 -3.18
N ARG A 145 2.95 33.48 -2.32
CA ARG A 145 2.97 34.09 -0.97
C ARG A 145 4.11 35.08 -0.85
N CYS A 146 3.90 36.12 -0.05
CA CYS A 146 4.91 37.12 0.27
C CYS A 146 6.07 36.47 1.05
N GLU A 147 7.29 36.55 0.51
CA GLU A 147 8.50 35.99 1.12
C GLU A 147 9.36 37.07 1.77
N ALA A 148 9.48 38.22 1.11
CA ALA A 148 10.26 39.34 1.61
C ALA A 148 9.64 40.68 1.22
N VAL A 149 9.72 41.63 2.14
CA VAL A 149 9.34 43.03 1.90
C VAL A 149 10.51 43.92 2.33
N SER A 150 10.95 44.79 1.43
CA SER A 150 11.97 45.79 1.74
C SER A 150 11.47 47.17 1.37
N VAL A 151 11.63 48.15 2.26
CA VAL A 151 11.13 49.51 2.07
C VAL A 151 12.30 50.49 1.98
N LYS A 152 12.25 51.38 1.00
CA LYS A 152 13.16 52.53 0.87
C LYS A 152 12.35 53.82 0.78
N THR A 153 12.51 54.68 1.78
CA THR A 153 11.93 56.03 1.79
C THR A 153 12.82 56.99 1.00
N ARG A 154 12.21 57.80 0.13
CA ARG A 154 12.88 58.82 -0.67
C ARG A 154 12.83 60.19 0.01
N THR A 155 13.71 61.08 -0.44
CA THR A 155 13.82 62.46 0.08
C THR A 155 12.61 63.33 -0.21
N ASP A 156 11.77 62.94 -1.17
CA ASP A 156 10.50 63.60 -1.50
C ASP A 156 9.31 63.14 -0.62
N GLY A 157 9.57 62.29 0.37
CA GLY A 157 8.55 61.72 1.27
C GLY A 157 7.83 60.49 0.72
N SER A 158 8.09 60.09 -0.53
CA SER A 158 7.50 58.87 -1.11
C SER A 158 8.27 57.61 -0.68
N SER A 159 7.58 56.49 -0.51
CA SER A 159 8.20 55.20 -0.19
C SER A 159 8.09 54.22 -1.35
N ILE A 160 9.15 53.43 -1.56
CA ILE A 160 9.15 52.30 -2.48
C ILE A 160 9.31 51.01 -1.67
N ALA A 161 8.33 50.12 -1.80
CA ALA A 161 8.44 48.75 -1.33
C ALA A 161 8.90 47.85 -2.50
N SER A 162 9.88 46.99 -2.26
CA SER A 162 10.16 45.83 -3.12
C SER A 162 9.64 44.59 -2.42
N ILE A 163 8.69 43.91 -3.07
CA ILE A 163 8.02 42.71 -2.55
C ILE A 163 8.49 41.52 -3.39
N GLU A 164 8.99 40.50 -2.72
CA GLU A 164 9.33 39.20 -3.32
C GLU A 164 8.27 38.18 -2.91
N ALA A 165 7.83 37.40 -3.88
CA ALA A 165 6.81 36.40 -3.77
C ALA A 165 7.33 35.07 -4.28
N VAL A 166 6.96 33.97 -3.64
CA VAL A 166 7.38 32.63 -4.04
C VAL A 166 6.17 31.78 -4.39
N ASN A 167 6.24 30.99 -5.47
CA ASN A 167 5.18 30.06 -5.85
C ASN A 167 5.11 28.91 -4.85
N THR A 168 3.97 28.74 -4.20
CA THR A 168 3.66 27.75 -3.18
C THR A 168 2.70 26.67 -3.66
N ALA A 169 2.42 26.56 -4.97
CA ALA A 169 1.74 25.40 -5.51
C ALA A 169 2.49 24.12 -5.10
N ILE A 170 1.76 23.03 -4.83
CA ILE A 170 2.37 21.72 -4.55
C ILE A 170 3.20 21.32 -5.78
N THR A 171 4.52 21.41 -5.66
CA THR A 171 5.47 21.00 -6.69
C THR A 171 6.13 19.71 -6.26
N SER A 172 6.01 18.66 -7.09
CA SER A 172 6.92 17.52 -7.01
C SER A 172 8.32 18.03 -7.35
N THR A 173 9.23 17.98 -6.39
CA THR A 173 10.61 18.41 -6.58
C THR A 173 11.38 17.28 -7.23
N GLY A 174 11.51 17.35 -8.56
CA GLY A 174 12.41 16.50 -9.33
C GLY A 174 11.78 15.26 -9.95
N THR A 175 12.65 14.42 -10.51
CA THR A 175 12.29 13.19 -11.21
C THR A 175 12.09 12.05 -10.21
N VAL A 176 11.07 11.22 -10.39
CA VAL A 176 10.91 9.99 -9.61
C VAL A 176 12.17 9.15 -9.78
N THR A 177 12.87 8.89 -8.69
CA THR A 177 14.06 8.03 -8.69
C THR A 177 13.63 6.59 -8.48
N SER A 178 14.25 5.65 -9.19
CA SER A 178 13.93 4.23 -9.13
C SER A 178 15.19 3.44 -8.77
N ILE A 179 15.07 2.59 -7.76
CA ILE A 179 16.10 1.63 -7.38
C ILE A 179 15.51 0.23 -7.56
N GLU A 180 16.21 -0.60 -8.32
CA GLU A 180 15.89 -2.01 -8.48
C GLU A 180 17.00 -2.84 -7.86
N SER A 181 16.65 -3.71 -6.91
CA SER A 181 17.61 -4.65 -6.30
C SER A 181 17.54 -6.02 -6.97
N SER A 182 18.60 -6.82 -6.80
CA SER A 182 18.70 -8.22 -7.21
C SER A 182 17.59 -9.13 -6.68
N ASP A 183 16.91 -8.71 -5.60
CA ASP A 183 15.81 -9.45 -4.96
C ASP A 183 14.45 -9.05 -5.54
N PHE A 184 14.45 -8.43 -6.74
CA PHE A 184 13.27 -7.90 -7.41
C PHE A 184 12.47 -6.93 -6.53
N ARG A 185 13.17 -6.17 -5.68
CA ARG A 185 12.58 -5.06 -4.92
C ARG A 185 12.73 -3.80 -5.75
N GLN A 186 11.62 -3.31 -6.29
CA GLN A 186 11.56 -2.02 -6.94
C GLN A 186 11.04 -0.99 -5.95
N ILE A 187 11.86 0.01 -5.70
CA ILE A 187 11.53 1.14 -4.83
C ILE A 187 11.59 2.40 -5.68
N LYS A 188 10.51 3.18 -5.67
CA LYS A 188 10.47 4.51 -6.24
C LYS A 188 10.45 5.55 -5.12
N SER A 189 11.18 6.63 -5.29
CA SER A 189 11.22 7.74 -4.35
C SER A 189 10.95 9.04 -5.06
N ALA A 190 10.16 9.89 -4.43
CA ALA A 190 9.90 11.24 -4.89
C ALA A 190 9.80 12.19 -3.70
N ASP A 191 10.04 13.45 -3.99
CA ASP A 191 10.05 14.53 -3.02
C ASP A 191 8.98 15.57 -3.40
N TRP A 192 8.29 16.09 -2.40
CA TRP A 192 7.29 17.14 -2.53
C TRP A 192 7.60 18.26 -1.58
N LEU A 193 7.48 19.50 -2.06
CA LEU A 193 7.65 20.67 -1.22
C LEU A 193 6.28 21.27 -0.93
N LEU A 194 5.91 21.33 0.35
CA LEU A 194 4.56 21.71 0.81
C LEU A 194 4.61 22.90 1.76
N LEU A 195 3.53 23.68 1.78
CA LEU A 195 3.26 24.63 2.85
C LEU A 195 2.77 23.90 4.12
N PRO A 196 2.92 24.50 5.32
CA PRO A 196 2.45 23.90 6.57
C PRO A 196 0.94 23.64 6.56
N GLU A 197 0.17 24.53 5.95
CA GLU A 197 -1.29 24.43 5.81
C GLU A 197 -1.74 23.28 4.91
N ALA A 198 -0.92 22.86 3.94
CA ALA A 198 -1.24 21.76 3.02
C ALA A 198 -0.68 20.40 3.48
N LEU A 199 0.17 20.39 4.52
CA LEU A 199 0.87 19.20 4.98
C LEU A 199 -0.10 18.13 5.48
N GLU A 200 -1.08 18.52 6.29
CA GLU A 200 -2.04 17.58 6.89
C GLU A 200 -2.89 16.89 5.81
N ASP A 201 -3.48 17.67 4.90
CA ASP A 201 -4.26 17.13 3.78
C ASP A 201 -3.43 16.23 2.87
N PHE A 202 -2.18 16.61 2.59
CA PHE A 202 -1.28 15.79 1.78
C PHE A 202 -0.95 14.45 2.45
N LEU A 203 -0.65 14.45 3.75
CA LEU A 203 -0.37 13.23 4.51
C LEU A 203 -1.62 12.34 4.66
N ASN A 204 -2.79 12.95 4.79
CA ASN A 204 -4.07 12.24 4.81
C ASN A 204 -4.38 11.57 3.47
N ALA A 205 -4.01 12.19 2.35
CA ALA A 205 -4.13 11.60 1.02
C ALA A 205 -3.05 10.53 0.73
N ASN A 206 -1.88 10.61 1.38
CA ASN A 206 -0.72 9.76 1.16
C ASN A 206 -0.32 9.02 2.43
N GLN A 207 -1.23 8.19 2.94
CA GLN A 207 -0.99 7.44 4.17
C GLN A 207 0.02 6.32 3.96
N LEU A 208 0.75 5.97 5.02
CA LEU A 208 1.61 4.79 5.01
C LEU A 208 0.76 3.57 4.64
N HIS A 209 1.28 2.74 3.74
CA HIS A 209 0.62 1.56 3.18
C HIS A 209 -0.52 1.81 2.18
N ALA A 210 -0.89 3.06 1.90
CA ALA A 210 -1.84 3.37 0.83
C ALA A 210 -1.23 3.15 -0.56
N ALA A 211 -2.08 3.03 -1.57
CA ALA A 211 -1.67 2.93 -2.97
C ALA A 211 -0.91 4.20 -3.41
N ALA A 212 0.24 4.02 -4.04
CA ALA A 212 1.10 5.10 -4.50
C ALA A 212 0.90 5.33 -6.00
N ALA A 213 -0.22 5.96 -6.38
CA ALA A 213 -0.56 6.19 -7.79
C ALA A 213 0.54 6.92 -8.59
N TRP A 214 1.29 7.81 -7.93
CA TRP A 214 2.43 8.53 -8.52
C TRP A 214 3.60 7.61 -8.90
N ALA A 215 3.71 6.43 -8.29
CA ALA A 215 4.75 5.44 -8.56
C ALA A 215 4.33 4.42 -9.63
N GLY A 216 3.02 4.33 -9.94
CA GLY A 216 2.42 3.41 -10.91
C GLY A 216 1.50 2.37 -10.26
N GLU A 217 1.00 1.44 -11.07
CA GLU A 217 0.19 0.31 -10.58
C GLU A 217 1.03 -0.60 -9.67
N ASN A 218 0.37 -1.24 -8.70
CA ASN A 218 0.98 -2.19 -7.76
C ASN A 218 2.10 -1.60 -6.88
N TYR A 219 2.13 -0.28 -6.67
CA TYR A 219 3.00 0.36 -5.69
C TYR A 219 2.22 0.81 -4.45
N TYR A 220 2.81 0.64 -3.27
CA TYR A 220 2.27 1.15 -2.01
C TYR A 220 3.31 2.00 -1.28
N ILE A 221 2.85 2.98 -0.49
CA ILE A 221 3.74 3.87 0.29
C ILE A 221 4.38 3.06 1.42
N SER A 222 5.69 2.91 1.38
CA SER A 222 6.47 2.16 2.38
C SER A 222 7.17 3.05 3.39
N SER A 223 7.38 4.33 3.07
CA SER A 223 8.06 5.29 3.96
C SER A 223 7.62 6.71 3.66
N ILE A 224 7.50 7.51 4.71
CA ILE A 224 7.20 8.94 4.67
C ILE A 224 8.23 9.62 5.57
N LYS A 225 8.94 10.61 5.03
CA LYS A 225 9.85 11.47 5.80
C LYS A 225 9.48 12.92 5.58
N THR A 226 9.45 13.69 6.66
CA THR A 226 9.17 15.12 6.62
C THR A 226 10.37 15.87 7.21
N GLN A 227 10.83 16.90 6.51
CA GLN A 227 11.93 17.76 6.94
C GLN A 227 11.55 19.23 6.69
N SER A 228 11.88 20.12 7.62
CA SER A 228 11.77 21.57 7.37
C SER A 228 12.70 21.97 6.24
N ALA A 229 12.17 22.65 5.23
CA ALA A 229 12.99 23.22 4.16
C ALA A 229 13.53 24.59 4.60
N ASP A 230 14.76 24.90 4.19
CA ASP A 230 15.45 26.15 4.57
C ASP A 230 14.80 27.40 3.94
N SER A 231 13.88 27.24 2.97
CA SER A 231 13.19 28.35 2.28
C SER A 231 11.70 28.43 2.62
N ALA A 232 11.25 29.67 2.88
CA ALA A 232 9.85 30.08 2.90
C ALA A 232 8.87 29.29 3.79
N ASN A 233 9.33 28.81 4.96
CA ASN A 233 8.50 28.09 5.94
C ASN A 233 7.82 26.83 5.35
N ARG A 234 8.54 26.09 4.51
CA ARG A 234 8.02 24.89 3.83
C ARG A 234 8.46 23.60 4.50
N THR A 235 7.75 22.52 4.21
CA THR A 235 8.11 21.15 4.59
C THR A 235 8.41 20.34 3.34
N LEU A 236 9.61 19.77 3.27
CA LEU A 236 9.97 18.75 2.31
C LEU A 236 9.40 17.42 2.79
N VAL A 237 8.61 16.76 1.96
CA VAL A 237 8.07 15.43 2.20
C VAL A 237 8.66 14.47 1.18
N THR A 238 9.41 13.48 1.65
CA THR A 238 9.91 12.37 0.83
C THR A 238 9.02 11.17 1.03
N LEU A 239 8.39 10.70 -0.05
CA LEU A 239 7.66 9.42 -0.06
C LEU A 239 8.49 8.36 -0.79
N GLN A 240 8.55 7.18 -0.20
CA GLN A 240 9.06 5.98 -0.88
C GLN A 240 7.91 5.02 -1.10
N ALA A 241 7.78 4.56 -2.34
CA ALA A 241 6.83 3.56 -2.75
C ALA A 241 7.55 2.27 -3.13
N ARG A 242 6.98 1.14 -2.71
CA ARG A 242 7.50 -0.20 -2.97
C ARG A 242 6.54 -0.95 -3.87
N TYR A 243 7.09 -1.62 -4.89
CA TYR A 243 6.32 -2.50 -5.77
C TYR A 243 5.91 -3.78 -5.02
N SER A 244 4.64 -4.14 -5.13
CA SER A 244 4.06 -5.35 -4.56
C SER A 244 3.11 -5.99 -5.55
N ASP A 245 3.44 -7.21 -5.95
CA ASP A 245 2.63 -7.99 -6.87
C ASP A 245 2.75 -9.47 -6.50
N MET A 246 1.74 -10.24 -6.91
CA MET A 246 1.75 -11.69 -6.74
C MET A 246 2.79 -12.28 -7.68
N LYS A 247 3.83 -12.90 -7.11
CA LYS A 247 4.88 -13.53 -7.90
C LYS A 247 5.44 -14.77 -7.23
N MET A 248 5.78 -15.75 -8.04
CA MET A 248 6.56 -16.91 -7.63
C MET A 248 8.03 -16.53 -7.61
N ILE A 249 8.68 -16.65 -6.45
CA ILE A 249 10.09 -16.35 -6.24
C ILE A 249 10.94 -17.57 -6.59
N GLU A 250 10.51 -18.75 -6.16
CA GLU A 250 11.32 -19.96 -6.26
C GLU A 250 10.41 -21.19 -6.35
N VAL A 251 10.90 -22.20 -7.07
CA VAL A 251 10.35 -23.57 -7.04
C VAL A 251 11.51 -24.53 -6.92
N LEU A 252 11.45 -25.39 -5.91
CA LEU A 252 12.40 -26.45 -5.68
C LEU A 252 11.68 -27.79 -5.72
N ARG A 253 12.32 -28.78 -6.34
CA ARG A 253 11.96 -30.18 -6.20
C ARG A 253 13.04 -30.85 -5.38
N HIS A 254 12.64 -31.56 -4.34
CA HIS A 254 13.53 -32.48 -3.64
C HIS A 254 12.91 -33.86 -3.54
N GLU A 255 13.78 -34.87 -3.45
CA GLU A 255 13.40 -36.27 -3.30
C GLU A 255 13.83 -36.72 -1.90
N GLU A 256 12.87 -37.13 -1.08
CA GLU A 256 13.12 -37.67 0.26
C GLU A 256 13.03 -39.19 0.21
N VAL A 257 14.05 -39.89 0.70
CA VAL A 257 13.93 -41.35 0.91
C VAL A 257 13.17 -41.57 2.21
N VAL A 258 12.00 -42.19 2.14
CA VAL A 258 11.10 -42.32 3.30
C VAL A 258 11.02 -43.73 3.84
N ALA A 259 11.30 -44.74 3.02
CA ALA A 259 11.43 -46.10 3.51
C ALA A 259 12.33 -46.94 2.58
N MET A 260 13.03 -47.90 3.19
CA MET A 260 13.54 -49.07 2.50
C MET A 260 12.85 -50.28 3.12
N GLU A 261 12.05 -51.00 2.32
CA GLU A 261 11.36 -52.20 2.80
C GLU A 261 12.32 -53.40 2.92
N ASN A 262 13.40 -53.47 2.12
CA ASN A 262 14.52 -54.42 2.26
C ASN A 262 15.85 -53.84 1.71
N PHE A 263 16.99 -54.47 2.06
CA PHE A 263 18.34 -54.08 1.61
C PHE A 263 18.56 -54.16 0.08
N TYR A 264 17.67 -54.83 -0.65
CA TYR A 264 17.73 -55.00 -2.12
C TYR A 264 16.60 -54.28 -2.88
N ASP A 265 15.68 -53.61 -2.19
CA ASP A 265 14.58 -52.89 -2.83
C ASP A 265 14.98 -51.47 -3.23
N VAL A 266 14.33 -50.95 -4.27
CA VAL A 266 14.48 -49.56 -4.69
C VAL A 266 13.96 -48.68 -3.55
N PRO A 267 14.77 -47.73 -3.03
CA PRO A 267 14.33 -46.85 -1.94
C PRO A 267 13.06 -46.12 -2.36
N LYS A 268 12.04 -46.15 -1.49
CA LYS A 268 10.80 -45.43 -1.72
C LYS A 268 11.09 -43.95 -1.52
N THR A 269 11.13 -43.21 -2.63
CA THR A 269 11.35 -41.77 -2.65
C THR A 269 10.01 -41.03 -2.70
N LEU A 270 9.81 -40.10 -1.76
CA LEU A 270 8.78 -39.07 -1.85
C LEU A 270 9.31 -37.92 -2.69
N GLN A 271 8.52 -37.47 -3.65
CA GLN A 271 8.80 -36.24 -4.37
C GLN A 271 8.02 -35.11 -3.70
N VAL A 272 8.76 -34.09 -3.25
CA VAL A 272 8.20 -32.91 -2.61
C VAL A 272 8.60 -31.70 -3.42
N TRP A 273 7.61 -30.89 -3.77
CA TRP A 273 7.84 -29.61 -4.41
C TRP A 273 7.52 -28.50 -3.43
N THR A 274 8.44 -27.55 -3.32
CA THR A 274 8.26 -26.37 -2.49
C THR A 274 8.32 -25.16 -3.38
N SER A 275 7.29 -24.32 -3.36
CA SER A 275 7.30 -23.03 -4.03
C SER A 275 7.20 -21.89 -3.02
N ILE A 276 7.93 -20.82 -3.27
CA ILE A 276 7.89 -19.61 -2.46
C ILE A 276 7.26 -18.51 -3.30
N TRP A 277 6.21 -17.90 -2.78
CA TRP A 277 5.48 -16.82 -3.40
C TRP A 277 5.56 -15.57 -2.56
N ARG A 278 5.59 -14.41 -3.21
CA ARG A 278 5.33 -13.12 -2.56
C ARG A 278 4.01 -12.60 -3.07
N ALA A 279 3.17 -12.15 -2.14
CA ALA A 279 1.83 -11.69 -2.46
C ALA A 279 1.43 -10.54 -1.54
N ARG A 280 0.42 -9.79 -2.00
CA ARG A 280 -0.17 -8.70 -1.22
C ARG A 280 -1.03 -9.26 -0.10
N ALA A 281 -1.28 -8.46 0.93
CA ALA A 281 -2.14 -8.84 2.04
C ALA A 281 -3.59 -9.15 1.59
N GLU A 282 -4.08 -8.48 0.54
CA GLU A 282 -5.41 -8.72 -0.04
C GLU A 282 -5.51 -10.09 -0.74
N ASP A 283 -4.41 -10.60 -1.28
CA ASP A 283 -4.35 -11.88 -1.99
C ASP A 283 -4.27 -13.08 -1.02
N LYS A 284 -4.24 -12.82 0.30
CA LYS A 284 -4.14 -13.85 1.35
C LYS A 284 -5.15 -14.97 1.20
N ALA A 285 -6.40 -14.62 0.91
CA ALA A 285 -7.48 -15.61 0.77
C ALA A 285 -7.22 -16.60 -0.38
N ILE A 286 -6.53 -16.16 -1.45
CA ILE A 286 -6.18 -17.02 -2.58
C ILE A 286 -5.27 -18.15 -2.08
N PHE A 287 -4.17 -17.81 -1.40
CA PHE A 287 -3.20 -18.79 -0.89
C PHE A 287 -3.78 -19.70 0.19
N GLU A 288 -4.55 -19.16 1.13
CA GLU A 288 -5.19 -19.97 2.19
C GLU A 288 -6.22 -20.95 1.63
N SER A 289 -6.80 -20.66 0.46
CA SER A 289 -7.73 -21.56 -0.24
C SER A 289 -7.05 -22.62 -1.12
N MET A 290 -5.72 -22.56 -1.31
CA MET A 290 -5.00 -23.51 -2.17
C MET A 290 -4.82 -24.89 -1.54
N LEU A 291 -5.06 -25.09 -0.25
CA LEU A 291 -4.95 -26.42 0.37
C LEU A 291 -5.85 -27.44 -0.34
N GLY A 292 -5.26 -28.53 -0.83
CA GLY A 292 -5.94 -29.58 -1.60
C GLY A 292 -6.19 -29.24 -3.07
N SER A 293 -5.84 -28.03 -3.54
CA SER A 293 -5.92 -27.69 -4.95
C SER A 293 -4.76 -28.27 -5.75
N SER A 294 -4.90 -28.35 -7.07
CA SER A 294 -3.82 -28.79 -7.94
C SER A 294 -2.62 -27.83 -7.84
N ALA A 295 -1.42 -28.40 -7.81
CA ALA A 295 -0.15 -27.69 -7.87
C ALA A 295 0.51 -27.79 -9.27
N GLY A 296 -0.22 -28.28 -10.26
CA GLY A 296 0.32 -28.60 -11.58
C GLY A 296 1.00 -27.43 -12.30
N GLU A 297 0.51 -26.21 -12.09
CA GLU A 297 1.02 -25.00 -12.76
C GLU A 297 2.48 -24.70 -12.42
N TRP A 298 2.89 -24.95 -11.18
CA TRP A 298 4.24 -24.64 -10.70
C TRP A 298 5.12 -25.88 -10.51
N THR A 299 4.53 -27.07 -10.37
CA THR A 299 5.29 -28.33 -10.31
C THR A 299 5.57 -28.93 -11.70
N GLY A 300 4.84 -28.50 -12.73
CA GLY A 300 4.83 -29.12 -14.05
C GLY A 300 4.13 -30.48 -14.09
N ASN A 301 3.44 -30.88 -13.01
CA ASN A 301 2.76 -32.17 -12.88
C ASN A 301 1.35 -32.01 -12.29
N TYR A 302 0.33 -32.16 -13.13
CA TYR A 302 -1.08 -31.98 -12.76
C TYR A 302 -1.61 -32.97 -11.71
N ASN A 303 -0.89 -34.06 -11.45
CA ASN A 303 -1.26 -35.05 -10.42
C ASN A 303 -0.75 -34.66 -9.03
N THR A 304 -0.12 -33.51 -8.85
CA THR A 304 0.30 -33.01 -7.54
C THR A 304 -0.75 -32.07 -6.96
N ILE A 305 -0.90 -32.09 -5.64
CA ILE A 305 -1.79 -31.19 -4.91
C ILE A 305 -1.03 -30.48 -3.79
N VAL A 306 -1.45 -29.26 -3.49
CA VAL A 306 -0.90 -28.47 -2.38
C VAL A 306 -1.32 -29.13 -1.07
N ASN A 307 -0.37 -29.59 -0.28
CA ASN A 307 -0.62 -30.26 1.00
C ASN A 307 -0.27 -29.38 2.21
N LYS A 308 0.45 -28.27 2.00
CA LYS A 308 0.83 -27.35 3.07
C LYS A 308 0.95 -25.92 2.53
N VAL A 309 0.50 -24.96 3.32
CA VAL A 309 0.60 -23.52 3.05
C VAL A 309 1.12 -22.85 4.31
N GLU A 310 2.31 -22.25 4.26
CA GLU A 310 2.92 -21.54 5.38
C GLU A 310 3.04 -20.05 5.07
N PRO A 311 2.21 -19.19 5.68
CA PRO A 311 2.34 -17.75 5.56
C PRO A 311 3.45 -17.21 6.47
N LYS A 312 4.24 -16.28 5.94
CA LYS A 312 5.24 -15.49 6.67
C LYS A 312 5.01 -14.01 6.39
N ARG A 313 4.62 -13.26 7.42
CA ARG A 313 4.43 -11.81 7.32
C ARG A 313 5.77 -11.13 7.09
N ILE A 314 5.90 -10.38 6.00
CA ILE A 314 7.04 -9.48 5.77
C ILE A 314 6.68 -8.09 6.30
N SER A 315 5.46 -7.62 5.99
CA SER A 315 4.89 -6.36 6.46
C SER A 315 3.36 -6.47 6.47
N ASP A 316 2.67 -5.40 6.86
CA ASP A 316 1.20 -5.34 6.90
C ASP A 316 0.57 -5.48 5.51
N GLN A 317 1.34 -5.21 4.46
CA GLN A 317 0.90 -5.24 3.07
C GLN A 317 1.47 -6.42 2.28
N GLU A 318 2.48 -7.12 2.80
CA GLU A 318 3.19 -8.18 2.08
C GLU A 318 3.38 -9.43 2.91
N TYR A 319 3.06 -10.56 2.30
CA TYR A 319 3.29 -11.89 2.82
C TYR A 319 4.14 -12.70 1.85
N GLU A 320 4.95 -13.57 2.44
CA GLU A 320 5.63 -14.64 1.74
C GLU A 320 4.90 -15.94 2.07
N TYR A 321 4.53 -16.71 1.04
CA TYR A 321 3.85 -17.99 1.20
C TYR A 321 4.78 -19.10 0.73
N THR A 322 5.06 -20.04 1.61
CA THR A 322 5.71 -21.30 1.24
C THR A 322 4.62 -22.34 1.03
N LEU A 323 4.47 -22.79 -0.22
CA LEU A 323 3.55 -23.85 -0.60
C LEU A 323 4.33 -25.15 -0.77
N GLU A 324 3.84 -26.22 -0.17
CA GLU A 324 4.34 -27.57 -0.41
C GLU A 324 3.30 -28.35 -1.22
N ALA A 325 3.76 -29.10 -2.21
CA ALA A 325 2.94 -30.01 -2.98
C ALA A 325 3.56 -31.40 -3.07
N ARG A 326 2.68 -32.39 -3.12
CA ARG A 326 3.00 -33.83 -3.21
C ARG A 326 1.98 -34.53 -4.10
N TYR A 327 2.25 -35.77 -4.45
CA TYR A 327 1.19 -36.64 -4.96
C TYR A 327 0.16 -36.92 -3.86
N PRO A 328 -1.15 -37.01 -4.20
CA PRO A 328 -2.21 -37.32 -3.24
C PRO A 328 -1.94 -38.56 -2.41
N GLU A 329 -1.38 -39.61 -3.01
CA GLU A 329 -1.03 -40.86 -2.34
C GLU A 329 0.07 -40.70 -1.28
N ASP A 330 0.85 -39.61 -1.32
CA ASP A 330 1.99 -39.37 -0.44
C ASP A 330 1.68 -38.41 0.71
N ILE A 331 0.46 -37.87 0.74
CA ILE A 331 -0.06 -37.07 1.84
C ILE A 331 -0.32 -37.97 3.04
N GLY A 332 0.24 -37.60 4.20
CA GLY A 332 0.20 -38.42 5.42
C GLY A 332 1.40 -39.37 5.59
N LYS A 333 2.30 -39.46 4.61
CA LYS A 333 3.52 -40.29 4.69
C LYS A 333 4.78 -39.52 5.06
N SER A 334 4.66 -38.22 5.36
CA SER A 334 5.77 -37.41 5.84
C SER A 334 6.09 -37.79 7.29
N PRO A 335 7.36 -38.06 7.65
CA PRO A 335 7.77 -38.23 9.05
C PRO A 335 7.52 -36.97 9.91
N ASN A 336 7.17 -35.84 9.29
CA ASN A 336 6.96 -34.52 9.93
C ASN A 336 5.49 -34.07 10.02
N PHE A 337 4.50 -34.98 10.03
CA PHE A 337 3.10 -34.61 10.34
C PHE A 337 2.98 -34.14 11.80
N ARG A 338 3.28 -32.86 12.03
CA ARG A 338 3.35 -32.16 13.33
C ARG A 338 1.99 -31.70 13.88
N ASP A 339 0.94 -32.49 13.65
CA ASP A 339 -0.27 -32.50 14.50
C ASP A 339 -0.33 -33.78 15.37
N TRP A 340 0.82 -34.44 15.56
CA TRP A 340 1.05 -35.30 16.72
C TRP A 340 1.11 -34.43 17.99
N ARG A 341 -0.05 -34.19 18.58
CA ARG A 341 -0.11 -33.85 20.00
C ARG A 341 0.05 -35.16 20.78
N ASP A 342 1.25 -35.45 21.29
CA ASP A 342 1.49 -36.62 22.16
C ASP A 342 0.73 -36.53 23.51
N ASP A 343 0.04 -35.41 23.75
CA ASP A 343 -0.66 -35.13 24.98
C ASP A 343 -1.97 -35.93 25.13
N ASP A 344 -2.51 -36.46 24.03
CA ASP A 344 -3.83 -37.11 23.93
C ASP A 344 -3.81 -38.61 23.58
N LEU A 345 -2.64 -39.26 23.63
CA LEU A 345 -2.50 -40.71 23.40
C LEU A 345 -3.48 -41.63 24.19
N PRO A 346 -3.89 -41.35 25.45
CA PRO A 346 -4.62 -42.31 26.27
C PRO A 346 -5.96 -42.85 25.74
N ASP A 347 -6.57 -42.26 24.71
CA ASP A 347 -7.87 -42.70 24.16
C ASP A 347 -7.90 -42.62 22.62
N ARG A 348 -6.73 -42.50 21.99
CA ARG A 348 -6.61 -42.24 20.56
C ARG A 348 -6.64 -43.55 19.78
N VAL A 349 -7.63 -43.67 18.88
CA VAL A 349 -7.68 -44.72 17.85
C VAL A 349 -7.71 -44.05 16.49
N GLU A 350 -6.74 -44.40 15.65
CA GLU A 350 -6.57 -43.85 14.32
C GLU A 350 -6.84 -44.91 13.27
N TYR A 351 -7.42 -44.49 12.14
CA TYR A 351 -7.69 -45.35 11.01
C TYR A 351 -7.04 -44.79 9.76
N TYR A 352 -6.24 -45.60 9.09
CA TYR A 352 -5.65 -45.30 7.79
C TYR A 352 -6.11 -46.32 6.75
N ILE A 353 -6.29 -45.88 5.52
CA ILE A 353 -6.62 -46.76 4.40
C ILE A 353 -5.44 -46.76 3.45
N ARG A 354 -4.97 -47.95 3.08
CA ARG A 354 -3.98 -48.13 2.02
C ARG A 354 -4.44 -49.21 1.04
N THR A 355 -3.86 -49.20 -0.16
CA THR A 355 -4.14 -50.22 -1.17
C THR A 355 -3.15 -51.36 -1.05
N GLY A 356 -3.64 -52.57 -0.84
CA GLY A 356 -2.88 -53.82 -0.92
C GLY A 356 -3.14 -54.56 -2.22
N SER A 357 -2.44 -55.68 -2.41
CA SER A 357 -2.75 -56.61 -3.50
C SER A 357 -2.79 -58.06 -3.01
N LEU A 358 -3.78 -58.80 -3.50
CA LEU A 358 -3.93 -60.24 -3.30
C LEU A 358 -3.59 -60.94 -4.61
N ARG A 359 -2.74 -61.98 -4.54
CA ARG A 359 -2.48 -62.87 -5.67
C ARG A 359 -2.91 -64.29 -5.30
N LEU A 360 -3.73 -64.89 -6.15
CA LEU A 360 -4.22 -66.24 -5.95
C LEU A 360 -3.50 -67.19 -6.91
N SER A 361 -2.95 -68.27 -6.37
CA SER A 361 -2.40 -69.36 -7.17
C SER A 361 -3.49 -70.12 -7.93
N ALA A 362 -3.09 -70.88 -8.95
CA ALA A 362 -4.01 -71.73 -9.70
C ALA A 362 -4.79 -72.70 -8.79
N VAL A 363 -4.10 -73.30 -7.82
CA VAL A 363 -4.69 -74.25 -6.85
C VAL A 363 -5.70 -73.56 -5.95
N GLN A 364 -5.41 -72.34 -5.50
CA GLN A 364 -6.35 -71.54 -4.71
C GLN A 364 -7.60 -71.11 -5.49
N CYS A 365 -7.51 -71.05 -6.82
CA CYS A 365 -8.66 -70.79 -7.69
C CYS A 365 -9.39 -72.07 -8.13
N GLY A 366 -8.87 -73.27 -7.83
CA GLY A 366 -9.48 -74.55 -8.20
C GLY A 366 -8.96 -75.17 -9.50
N TYR A 367 -7.78 -74.76 -9.97
CA TYR A 367 -7.17 -75.21 -11.22
C TYR A 367 -5.77 -75.80 -11.01
N SER A 368 -5.37 -76.68 -11.92
CA SER A 368 -3.98 -77.05 -12.13
C SER A 368 -3.49 -76.49 -13.47
N TYR A 369 -2.20 -76.15 -13.53
CA TYR A 369 -1.56 -75.71 -14.76
C TYR A 369 -0.99 -76.92 -15.51
N ARG A 370 -1.42 -77.12 -16.76
CA ARG A 370 -0.88 -78.18 -17.62
C ARG A 370 0.30 -77.68 -18.43
N SER A 371 1.18 -78.60 -18.83
CA SER A 371 2.35 -78.33 -19.67
C SER A 371 2.02 -77.73 -21.04
N ASN A 372 0.76 -77.86 -21.51
CA ASN A 372 0.27 -77.24 -22.74
C ASN A 372 -0.22 -75.79 -22.57
N GLY A 373 0.02 -75.17 -21.40
CA GLY A 373 -0.34 -73.77 -21.13
C GLY A 373 -1.78 -73.54 -20.66
N ASN A 374 -2.60 -74.58 -20.59
CA ASN A 374 -4.02 -74.46 -20.21
C ASN A 374 -4.25 -74.78 -18.73
N TYR A 375 -5.20 -74.07 -18.13
CA TYR A 375 -5.73 -74.37 -16.81
C TYR A 375 -6.85 -75.41 -16.91
N VAL A 376 -6.80 -76.42 -16.04
CA VAL A 376 -7.85 -77.44 -15.94
C VAL A 376 -8.36 -77.53 -14.51
N MET A 377 -9.68 -77.62 -14.35
CA MET A 377 -10.32 -77.72 -13.04
C MET A 377 -9.86 -78.97 -12.29
N LEU A 378 -9.68 -78.83 -10.99
CA LEU A 378 -9.31 -79.90 -10.08
C LEU A 378 -10.57 -80.71 -9.68
N ASN A 379 -10.59 -82.01 -9.99
CA ASN A 379 -11.75 -82.90 -9.77
C ASN A 379 -12.16 -83.13 -8.31
N ARG A 380 -11.31 -82.77 -7.33
CA ARG A 380 -11.56 -82.90 -5.89
C ARG A 380 -11.17 -81.65 -5.11
N TRP A 381 -11.23 -80.50 -5.76
CA TRP A 381 -10.94 -79.24 -5.09
C TRP A 381 -12.03 -78.93 -4.07
N GLN A 382 -11.60 -78.70 -2.84
CA GLN A 382 -12.46 -78.38 -1.71
C GLN A 382 -12.37 -76.86 -1.49
N PRO A 383 -13.31 -76.06 -2.03
CA PRO A 383 -13.22 -74.60 -1.96
C PRO A 383 -13.12 -74.11 -0.52
N GLN A 384 -13.84 -74.77 0.40
CA GLN A 384 -13.84 -74.46 1.82
C GLN A 384 -12.45 -74.58 2.48
N LEU A 385 -11.56 -75.45 2.00
CA LEU A 385 -10.23 -75.63 2.61
C LEU A 385 -9.09 -75.09 1.75
N GLN A 386 -9.35 -74.81 0.48
CA GLN A 386 -8.30 -74.52 -0.50
C GLN A 386 -8.43 -73.14 -1.14
N CYS A 387 -9.59 -72.48 -1.05
CA CYS A 387 -9.79 -71.12 -1.53
C CYS A 387 -9.72 -70.12 -0.35
N PRO A 388 -8.93 -69.05 -0.43
CA PRO A 388 -8.95 -67.99 0.58
C PRO A 388 -10.24 -67.16 0.57
N LEU A 389 -11.03 -67.23 -0.51
CA LEU A 389 -12.32 -66.55 -0.63
C LEU A 389 -13.46 -67.56 -0.50
N ASP A 390 -14.55 -67.15 0.14
CA ASP A 390 -15.73 -68.01 0.26
C ASP A 390 -16.39 -68.18 -1.13
N THR A 391 -16.49 -69.43 -1.57
CA THR A 391 -17.01 -69.82 -2.87
C THR A 391 -17.46 -71.26 -2.87
N THR A 392 -18.40 -71.60 -3.76
CA THR A 392 -18.86 -72.98 -3.99
C THR A 392 -18.34 -73.57 -5.30
N ALA A 393 -17.70 -72.75 -6.13
CA ALA A 393 -17.17 -73.12 -7.44
C ALA A 393 -15.78 -72.51 -7.69
N PRO A 394 -14.99 -73.08 -8.62
CA PRO A 394 -13.70 -72.51 -9.01
C PRO A 394 -13.81 -71.03 -9.40
N LEU A 395 -12.83 -70.23 -8.99
CA LEU A 395 -12.79 -68.81 -9.32
C LEU A 395 -12.46 -68.63 -10.81
N PRO A 396 -12.95 -67.56 -11.47
CA PRO A 396 -12.61 -67.32 -12.87
C PRO A 396 -11.09 -67.33 -13.14
N VAL A 397 -10.66 -67.92 -14.25
CA VAL A 397 -9.23 -68.14 -14.59
C VAL A 397 -8.41 -66.84 -14.58
N ASN A 398 -9.03 -65.69 -14.86
CA ASN A 398 -8.40 -64.37 -14.81
C ASN A 398 -8.04 -63.90 -13.39
N TRP A 399 -8.38 -64.65 -12.33
CA TRP A 399 -7.92 -64.37 -10.96
C TRP A 399 -6.57 -65.03 -10.66
N ILE A 400 -6.14 -65.99 -11.49
CA ILE A 400 -4.90 -66.74 -11.26
C ILE A 400 -3.69 -65.85 -11.51
N ASN A 401 -2.84 -65.71 -10.50
CA ASN A 401 -1.60 -64.90 -10.48
C ASN A 401 -1.79 -63.43 -10.86
N GLN A 402 -3.03 -62.96 -10.99
CA GLN A 402 -3.33 -61.56 -11.23
C GLN A 402 -3.40 -60.82 -9.88
N PRO A 403 -2.76 -59.64 -9.75
CA PRO A 403 -2.87 -58.82 -8.55
C PRO A 403 -4.28 -58.22 -8.47
N VAL A 404 -5.09 -58.74 -7.55
CA VAL A 404 -6.38 -58.16 -7.19
C VAL A 404 -6.14 -57.06 -6.18
N LYS A 405 -6.45 -55.81 -6.53
CA LYS A 405 -6.36 -54.70 -5.59
C LYS A 405 -7.37 -54.89 -4.46
N ILE A 406 -6.89 -54.76 -3.22
CA ILE A 406 -7.70 -54.83 -2.01
C ILE A 406 -7.48 -53.59 -1.17
N LEU A 407 -8.45 -53.24 -0.34
CA LEU A 407 -8.29 -52.19 0.67
C LEU A 407 -7.73 -52.81 1.95
N GLU A 408 -6.72 -52.17 2.50
CA GLU A 408 -6.18 -52.45 3.82
C GLU A 408 -6.56 -51.31 4.75
N VAL A 409 -7.23 -51.65 5.85
CA VAL A 409 -7.57 -50.72 6.92
C VAL A 409 -6.58 -50.95 8.04
N VAL A 410 -5.85 -49.91 8.42
CA VAL A 410 -4.87 -49.93 9.50
C VAL A 410 -5.49 -49.19 10.69
N GLU A 411 -5.68 -49.91 11.79
CA GLU A 411 -6.10 -49.36 13.06
C GLU A 411 -4.88 -49.18 13.96
N VAL A 412 -4.63 -47.97 14.45
CA VAL A 412 -3.57 -47.69 15.42
C VAL A 412 -4.22 -47.27 16.73
N SER A 413 -3.89 -47.95 17.81
CA SER A 413 -4.37 -47.61 19.15
C SER A 413 -3.21 -47.54 20.13
N TYR A 414 -3.39 -46.79 21.22
CA TYR A 414 -2.38 -46.61 22.25
C TYR A 414 -2.92 -47.10 23.59
N GLN A 415 -2.13 -47.91 24.29
CA GLN A 415 -2.43 -48.40 25.63
C GLN A 415 -1.36 -47.91 26.59
N ARG A 416 -1.74 -47.45 27.78
CA ARG A 416 -0.77 -46.97 28.76
C ARG A 416 0.03 -48.14 29.34
N GLY A 417 1.34 -47.95 29.53
CA GLY A 417 2.25 -49.00 30.02
C GLY A 417 3.04 -49.67 28.90
N SER A 418 3.93 -50.57 29.27
CA SER A 418 4.79 -51.28 28.30
C SER A 418 4.04 -52.38 27.55
N SER A 419 4.58 -52.79 26.41
CA SER A 419 4.07 -53.89 25.58
C SER A 419 3.92 -55.17 26.37
N THR A 420 4.82 -55.44 27.32
CA THR A 420 4.77 -56.61 28.20
C THR A 420 3.59 -56.55 29.17
N GLU A 421 3.29 -55.37 29.72
CA GLU A 421 2.13 -55.17 30.61
C GLU A 421 0.80 -55.26 29.85
N ASN A 422 0.80 -54.84 28.59
CA ASN A 422 -0.38 -54.77 27.73
C ASN A 422 -0.58 -55.99 26.81
N LEU A 423 0.09 -57.10 27.08
CA LEU A 423 0.05 -58.31 26.24
C LEU A 423 -1.38 -58.72 25.84
N PHE A 424 -2.31 -58.70 26.80
CA PHE A 424 -3.71 -59.09 26.59
C PHE A 424 -4.50 -58.16 25.63
N ALA A 425 -4.02 -56.93 25.40
CA ALA A 425 -4.69 -55.99 24.50
C ALA A 425 -4.59 -56.38 23.02
N TYR A 426 -3.63 -57.26 22.67
CA TYR A 426 -3.34 -57.62 21.29
C TYR A 426 -3.17 -59.12 21.03
N THR A 427 -3.08 -59.97 22.06
CA THR A 427 -2.99 -61.44 21.88
C THR A 427 -4.17 -62.02 21.12
N ASP A 428 -5.36 -61.46 21.29
CA ASP A 428 -6.59 -62.02 20.71
C ASP A 428 -6.85 -61.58 19.27
N PHE A 429 -5.96 -60.76 18.70
CA PHE A 429 -6.16 -60.20 17.36
C PHE A 429 -6.32 -61.28 16.27
N PHE A 430 -5.59 -62.39 16.40
CA PHE A 430 -5.67 -63.51 15.47
C PHE A 430 -6.63 -64.62 15.91
N SER A 431 -7.30 -64.48 17.06
CA SER A 431 -8.25 -65.49 17.57
C SER A 431 -9.43 -65.70 16.62
N ASN A 432 -9.85 -64.65 15.92
CA ASN A 432 -10.77 -64.73 14.79
C ASN A 432 -10.06 -64.16 13.55
N ARG A 433 -9.39 -65.03 12.79
CA ARG A 433 -8.64 -64.61 11.58
C ARG A 433 -9.50 -63.89 10.56
N THR A 434 -10.79 -64.22 10.46
CA THR A 434 -11.73 -63.54 9.57
C THR A 434 -13.02 -63.18 10.30
N PHE A 435 -13.64 -62.05 9.96
CA PHE A 435 -14.96 -61.69 10.47
C PHE A 435 -15.72 -60.82 9.46
N VAL A 436 -17.03 -60.66 9.67
CA VAL A 436 -17.87 -59.70 8.94
C VAL A 436 -18.37 -58.67 9.94
N GLY A 437 -18.07 -57.40 9.68
CA GLY A 437 -18.38 -56.33 10.62
C GLY A 437 -17.83 -54.99 10.18
N TYR A 438 -17.67 -54.10 11.15
CA TYR A 438 -17.07 -52.78 10.95
C TYR A 438 -15.62 -52.76 11.43
N VAL A 439 -14.74 -52.14 10.64
CA VAL A 439 -13.44 -51.63 11.10
C VAL A 439 -13.45 -50.12 10.84
N GLY A 440 -13.40 -49.32 11.90
CA GLY A 440 -13.77 -47.91 11.83
C GLY A 440 -15.18 -47.75 11.24
N ASN A 441 -15.31 -46.98 10.16
CA ASN A 441 -16.57 -46.74 9.47
C ASN A 441 -16.82 -47.64 8.23
N ILE A 442 -15.97 -48.65 7.98
CA ILE A 442 -16.07 -49.51 6.80
C ILE A 442 -16.69 -50.84 7.19
N TYR A 443 -17.86 -51.15 6.62
CA TYR A 443 -18.49 -52.46 6.74
C TYR A 443 -17.98 -53.44 5.68
N GLY A 444 -17.64 -54.66 6.09
CA GLY A 444 -17.32 -55.71 5.13
C GLY A 444 -16.79 -56.99 5.76
N SER A 445 -16.29 -57.89 4.91
CA SER A 445 -15.58 -59.09 5.33
C SER A 445 -14.09 -58.78 5.44
N PHE A 446 -13.55 -58.90 6.65
CA PHE A 446 -12.16 -58.56 6.98
C PHE A 446 -11.35 -59.80 7.32
N LEU A 447 -10.10 -59.79 6.91
CA LEU A 447 -9.06 -60.71 7.33
C LEU A 447 -8.12 -59.94 8.27
N CYS A 448 -7.96 -60.39 9.51
CA CYS A 448 -6.93 -59.92 10.43
C CYS A 448 -5.59 -60.34 9.83
N HIS A 449 -4.91 -59.42 9.16
CA HIS A 449 -3.76 -59.74 8.32
C HIS A 449 -2.47 -59.74 9.14
N ASP A 450 -2.21 -58.62 9.82
CA ASP A 450 -0.92 -58.34 10.44
C ASP A 450 -1.07 -57.45 11.67
N LEU A 451 -0.12 -57.54 12.59
CA LEU A 451 -0.10 -56.87 13.88
C LEU A 451 1.33 -56.42 14.19
N ASP A 452 1.49 -55.14 14.51
CA ASP A 452 2.75 -54.54 14.89
C ASP A 452 2.63 -53.82 16.25
N ILE A 453 3.65 -53.95 17.09
CA ILE A 453 3.64 -53.53 18.50
C ILE A 453 4.93 -52.77 18.81
N ASP A 454 4.80 -51.49 19.18
CA ASP A 454 5.92 -50.64 19.56
C ASP A 454 5.73 -50.09 20.98
N ASP A 455 6.81 -49.96 21.74
CA ASP A 455 6.84 -49.16 22.96
C ASP A 455 7.21 -47.71 22.62
N VAL A 456 6.36 -46.77 23.02
CA VAL A 456 6.49 -45.34 22.74
C VAL A 456 6.33 -44.52 24.01
N THR A 457 6.95 -43.35 24.05
CA THR A 457 6.84 -42.42 25.18
C THR A 457 6.24 -41.10 24.72
N ASP A 458 5.35 -40.53 25.51
CA ASP A 458 4.77 -39.22 25.22
C ASP A 458 5.70 -38.05 25.59
N SER A 459 5.25 -36.82 25.31
CA SER A 459 5.93 -35.56 25.64
C SER A 459 6.20 -35.36 27.14
N ARG A 460 5.55 -36.13 28.02
CA ARG A 460 5.67 -36.11 29.48
C ARG A 460 6.43 -37.34 30.01
N ASN A 461 7.10 -38.08 29.14
CA ASN A 461 7.88 -39.26 29.46
C ASN A 461 7.05 -40.41 30.08
N ARG A 462 5.75 -40.46 29.77
CA ARG A 462 4.86 -41.57 30.13
C ARG A 462 4.93 -42.62 29.04
N GLU A 463 5.04 -43.87 29.45
CA GLU A 463 5.16 -45.02 28.55
C GLU A 463 3.79 -45.50 28.06
N PHE A 464 3.74 -45.85 26.78
CA PHE A 464 2.59 -46.40 26.08
C PHE A 464 3.02 -47.51 25.12
N THR A 465 2.14 -48.48 24.90
CA THR A 465 2.21 -49.46 23.83
C THR A 465 1.39 -48.94 22.65
N ARG A 466 2.03 -48.77 21.49
CA ARG A 466 1.35 -48.55 20.22
C ARG A 466 1.03 -49.89 19.59
N ILE A 467 -0.25 -50.11 19.28
CA ILE A 467 -0.78 -51.34 18.71
C ILE A 467 -1.32 -51.01 17.32
N THR A 468 -0.67 -51.54 16.28
CA THR A 468 -1.05 -51.34 14.88
C THR A 468 -1.62 -52.63 14.31
N LYS A 469 -2.92 -52.64 14.03
CA LYS A 469 -3.66 -53.77 13.47
C LYS A 469 -3.96 -53.52 12.00
N ILE A 470 -3.65 -54.49 11.13
CA ILE A 470 -3.90 -54.39 9.70
C ILE A 470 -5.00 -55.38 9.31
N TYR A 471 -6.09 -54.85 8.77
CA TYR A 471 -7.24 -55.60 8.28
C TYR A 471 -7.30 -55.54 6.76
N ARG A 472 -7.43 -56.68 6.10
CA ARG A 472 -7.66 -56.75 4.65
C ARG A 472 -9.15 -56.90 4.37
N LEU A 473 -9.72 -55.94 3.64
CA LEU A 473 -11.08 -56.06 3.14
C LEU A 473 -11.11 -57.06 1.97
N ALA A 474 -12.07 -57.99 2.00
CA ALA A 474 -12.28 -58.92 0.89
C ALA A 474 -12.60 -58.15 -0.40
N PRO A 475 -12.22 -58.69 -1.58
CA PRO A 475 -12.60 -58.10 -2.87
C PRO A 475 -14.11 -57.88 -2.98
N VAL A 476 -14.53 -56.91 -3.80
CA VAL A 476 -15.94 -56.54 -3.99
C VAL A 476 -16.81 -57.76 -4.26
N ASN A 477 -17.93 -57.88 -3.55
CA ASN A 477 -18.87 -59.00 -3.61
C ASN A 477 -18.29 -60.38 -3.23
N ARG A 478 -17.20 -60.41 -2.45
CA ARG A 478 -16.61 -61.63 -1.88
C ARG A 478 -16.52 -61.54 -0.36
N GLN A 479 -16.33 -62.70 0.26
CA GLN A 479 -16.02 -62.83 1.67
C GLN A 479 -14.74 -63.64 1.83
N TRP A 480 -14.01 -63.42 2.92
CA TRP A 480 -12.91 -64.31 3.29
C TRP A 480 -13.46 -65.64 3.78
N ASN A 481 -12.79 -66.72 3.38
CA ASN A 481 -13.17 -68.06 3.79
C ASN A 481 -12.60 -68.38 5.18
N GLN A 482 -13.47 -68.42 6.19
CA GLN A 482 -13.09 -68.71 7.57
C GLN A 482 -12.35 -70.04 7.73
N PHE A 483 -12.66 -71.06 6.92
CA PHE A 483 -12.07 -72.40 7.05
C PHE A 483 -10.68 -72.51 6.41
N TYR A 484 -10.37 -71.62 5.47
CA TYR A 484 -9.04 -71.53 4.87
C TYR A 484 -8.04 -70.80 5.78
N TRP A 485 -8.53 -69.79 6.51
CA TRP A 485 -7.70 -68.90 7.33
C TRP A 485 -7.68 -69.29 8.82
N ILE A 486 -8.10 -70.52 9.18
CA ILE A 486 -8.04 -71.04 10.57
C ILE A 486 -6.60 -71.03 11.09
#